data_AF-A0A956AVR3-F1
#
_entry.id   AF-A0A956AVR3-F1
#
_cell.length_a   1.000
_cell.length_b   1.000
_cell.length_c   1.000
_cell.angle_alpha   90.00
_cell.angle_beta   90.00
_cell.angle_gamma   90.00
#
_symmetry.space_group_name_H-M   'P 1'
#
loop_
_entity.id
_entity.type
_entity.pdbx_description
1 polymer ?
#
loop_
_entity_poly.entity_id
_entity_poly.type
_entity_poly.pdbx_seq_one_letter_code
_entity_poly.pdbx_strand_id
1 'polypeptide(L)'
;MRRPPRRPVLLALLTFAALARPAAGAEPITETVRLLWFGHTGGVSGHRTPNAAWRSLGDAVHPLGAGPRVFARHGRLVFRPGGLDVAPFGRFLAAGPFTAETLTEALPIVLGPFEVLFELDAEGQPTAPALLDRFIDPTEPPVPGLHTAVARLVRYTNTAGEWVLALDLDPNDDRPLHEDPLDYELRFAFEGERRPADGPPTRFHEVGRPLHEGARRVRAIEAMVDEAPERTLVLAAGDDVEDFSFANAGAPDGQRPQSFESFRRLGVDALAPGAAEVAFGLDRLQREAQQYEVRVLAANVPDGPFLGGRLREVGAAKVLLIGLAAPDMPPA
;
A
#
# COMPACT_ATOMS: atom_id res chain seq x y z
N MET A 1 -37.25 33.37 16.27
CA MET A 1 -36.74 32.04 16.66
C MET A 1 -35.23 32.11 16.85
N ARG A 2 -34.73 31.95 18.08
CA ARG A 2 -33.30 32.02 18.41
C ARG A 2 -32.63 30.69 18.03
N ARG A 3 -31.56 30.72 17.23
CA ARG A 3 -30.70 29.55 16.99
C ARG A 3 -30.02 29.16 18.32
N PRO A 4 -29.92 27.87 18.66
CA PRO A 4 -29.18 27.45 19.84
C PRO A 4 -27.67 27.71 19.64
N PRO A 5 -26.90 27.94 20.72
CA PRO A 5 -25.47 28.19 20.63
C PRO A 5 -24.75 26.92 20.17
N ARG A 6 -23.87 27.05 19.17
CA ARG A 6 -22.91 26.01 18.80
C ARG A 6 -21.98 25.79 19.99
N ARG A 7 -22.01 24.58 20.58
CA ARG A 7 -21.00 24.13 21.54
C ARG A 7 -19.68 23.90 20.81
N PRO A 8 -18.52 24.10 21.45
CA PRO A 8 -17.23 23.82 20.86
C PRO A 8 -17.10 22.33 20.54
N VAL A 9 -16.70 22.02 19.31
CA VAL A 9 -16.32 20.66 18.88
C VAL A 9 -15.02 20.31 19.59
N LEU A 10 -15.08 19.39 20.54
CA LEU A 10 -13.90 18.74 21.07
C LEU A 10 -13.40 17.78 19.98
N LEU A 11 -12.22 18.08 19.45
CA LEU A 11 -11.49 17.26 18.50
C LEU A 11 -11.36 15.84 19.06
N ALA A 12 -12.13 14.90 18.52
CA ALA A 12 -12.00 13.50 18.86
C ALA A 12 -10.73 12.96 18.18
N LEU A 13 -9.66 12.81 18.97
CA LEU A 13 -8.64 11.83 18.62
C LEU A 13 -9.37 10.48 18.52
N LEU A 14 -9.22 9.79 17.39
CA LEU A 14 -9.64 8.40 17.22
C LEU A 14 -8.66 7.56 18.05
N THR A 15 -9.00 7.32 19.31
CA THR A 15 -8.05 6.90 20.37
C THR A 15 -8.47 5.56 20.97
N PHE A 16 -7.56 4.58 20.98
CA PHE A 16 -7.51 3.67 22.13
C PHE A 16 -7.16 4.52 23.36
N ALA A 17 -8.09 4.71 24.29
CA ALA A 17 -7.83 5.40 25.54
C ALA A 17 -7.33 4.40 26.60
N ALA A 18 -6.02 4.32 26.82
CA ALA A 18 -5.47 3.59 27.95
C ALA A 18 -5.63 4.41 29.23
N LEU A 19 -6.66 4.14 30.02
CA LEU A 19 -6.87 4.76 31.33
C LEU A 19 -6.19 3.92 32.42
N ALA A 20 -4.96 4.28 32.80
CA ALA A 20 -4.33 3.77 34.01
C ALA A 20 -4.68 4.70 35.18
N ARG A 21 -5.70 4.35 35.99
CA ARG A 21 -5.89 4.98 37.29
C ARG A 21 -5.27 4.08 38.36
N PRO A 22 -4.21 4.52 39.07
CA PRO A 22 -3.76 3.79 40.25
C PRO A 22 -4.87 3.81 41.30
N ALA A 23 -5.08 2.69 41.99
CA ALA A 23 -5.89 2.67 43.19
C ALA A 23 -5.30 3.64 44.22
N ALA A 24 -6.13 4.25 45.07
CA ALA A 24 -5.65 5.14 46.11
C ALA A 24 -4.63 4.42 47.00
N GLY A 25 -3.37 4.87 46.97
CA GLY A 25 -2.24 4.26 47.70
C GLY A 25 -1.36 3.29 46.90
N ALA A 26 -1.63 3.06 45.61
CA ALA A 26 -0.74 2.27 44.76
C ALA A 26 0.46 3.11 44.30
N GLU A 27 1.66 2.53 44.35
CA GLU A 27 2.85 3.13 43.74
C GLU A 27 2.61 3.37 42.25
N PRO A 28 3.12 4.48 41.68
CA PRO A 28 2.96 4.78 40.27
C PRO A 28 3.52 3.62 39.43
N ILE A 29 2.72 3.11 38.50
CA ILE A 29 3.18 2.12 37.52
C ILE A 29 4.25 2.82 36.67
N THR A 30 5.51 2.48 36.87
CA THR A 30 6.64 2.98 36.07
C THR A 30 6.88 2.14 34.82
N GLU A 31 6.13 1.05 34.67
CA GLU A 31 6.27 0.12 33.56
C GLU A 31 5.68 0.73 32.27
N THR A 32 6.48 0.73 31.20
CA THR A 32 6.09 1.27 29.90
C THR A 32 5.43 0.18 29.06
N VAL A 33 4.14 0.36 28.74
CA VAL A 33 3.43 -0.47 27.75
C VAL A 33 3.73 0.06 26.36
N ARG A 34 4.16 -0.82 25.45
CA ARG A 34 4.36 -0.51 24.03
C ARG A 34 3.06 -0.80 23.28
N LEU A 35 2.57 0.19 22.53
CA LEU A 35 1.41 0.04 21.66
C LEU A 35 1.90 0.04 20.20
N LEU A 36 1.68 -1.06 19.49
CA LEU A 36 1.82 -1.13 18.05
C LEU A 36 0.44 -1.01 17.44
N TRP A 37 0.23 0.04 16.67
CA TRP A 37 -1.09 0.36 16.12
C TRP A 37 -0.99 0.51 14.60
N PHE A 38 -1.91 -0.15 13.90
CA PHE A 38 -2.07 -0.02 12.45
C PHE A 38 -3.55 0.00 12.07
N GLY A 39 -3.89 0.70 11.00
CA GLY A 39 -5.23 0.77 10.40
C GLY A 39 -5.19 1.66 9.16
N HIS A 40 -6.22 1.60 8.31
CA HIS A 40 -6.26 2.28 7.00
C HIS A 40 -5.09 1.90 6.09
N THR A 41 -4.60 0.68 6.26
CA THR A 41 -3.32 0.30 5.69
C THR A 41 -3.42 -0.45 4.37
N GLY A 42 -4.64 -0.65 3.86
CA GLY A 42 -4.84 -1.50 2.69
C GLY A 42 -4.28 -2.90 2.95
N GLY A 43 -4.66 -3.51 4.07
CA GLY A 43 -4.45 -4.94 4.33
C GLY A 43 -3.02 -5.46 4.40
N VAL A 44 -2.95 -6.78 4.61
CA VAL A 44 -1.72 -7.54 4.69
C VAL A 44 -1.68 -8.57 3.56
N SER A 45 -1.03 -8.23 2.45
CA SER A 45 -0.92 -9.12 1.29
C SER A 45 -0.02 -10.34 1.56
N GLY A 46 -0.61 -11.54 1.47
CA GLY A 46 0.08 -12.83 1.52
C GLY A 46 0.95 -13.13 0.28
N HIS A 47 1.76 -14.18 0.36
CA HIS A 47 2.96 -14.41 -0.46
C HIS A 47 2.73 -14.98 -1.88
N ARG A 48 1.60 -14.71 -2.56
CA ARG A 48 1.35 -15.27 -3.91
C ARG A 48 0.83 -14.23 -4.89
N THR A 49 1.58 -14.03 -5.98
CA THR A 49 1.17 -13.23 -7.13
C THR A 49 1.00 -14.12 -8.37
N PRO A 50 -0.13 -14.05 -9.09
CA PRO A 50 -0.21 -14.50 -10.47
C PRO A 50 0.48 -13.47 -11.35
N ASN A 51 1.80 -13.58 -11.50
CA ASN A 51 2.58 -12.68 -12.34
C ASN A 51 2.41 -13.08 -13.82
N ALA A 52 1.21 -12.84 -14.38
CA ALA A 52 0.81 -13.32 -15.70
C ALA A 52 1.67 -12.70 -16.81
N ALA A 53 1.98 -11.40 -16.71
CA ALA A 53 2.87 -10.72 -17.64
C ALA A 53 4.27 -11.37 -17.63
N TRP A 54 4.84 -11.62 -16.45
CA TRP A 54 6.09 -12.36 -16.31
C TRP A 54 6.09 -13.75 -16.94
N ARG A 55 5.01 -14.51 -16.75
CA ARG A 55 4.87 -15.84 -17.36
C ARG A 55 4.85 -15.75 -18.89
N SER A 56 4.28 -14.69 -19.46
CA SER A 56 4.32 -14.46 -20.91
C SER A 56 5.69 -13.99 -21.43
N LEU A 57 6.52 -13.39 -20.57
CA LEU A 57 7.89 -13.00 -20.94
C LEU A 57 8.86 -14.19 -20.97
N GLY A 58 8.58 -15.25 -20.20
CA GLY A 58 9.38 -16.49 -20.18
C GLY A 58 10.83 -16.28 -19.73
N ASP A 59 11.73 -17.20 -20.12
CA ASP A 59 13.17 -17.14 -19.79
C ASP A 59 13.95 -16.05 -20.56
N ALA A 60 13.27 -15.22 -21.35
CA ALA A 60 13.90 -14.24 -22.22
C ALA A 60 14.35 -12.94 -21.51
N VAL A 61 14.06 -12.81 -20.21
CA VAL A 61 14.37 -11.62 -19.41
C VAL A 61 15.38 -11.97 -18.31
N HIS A 62 16.54 -11.33 -18.36
CA HIS A 62 17.56 -11.40 -17.32
C HIS A 62 17.29 -10.32 -16.27
N PRO A 63 17.10 -10.66 -14.98
CA PRO A 63 16.84 -9.67 -13.95
C PRO A 63 18.07 -8.78 -13.71
N LEU A 64 17.88 -7.46 -13.79
CA LEU A 64 18.89 -6.46 -13.44
C LEU A 64 18.69 -5.96 -12.00
N GLY A 65 17.45 -5.91 -11.52
CA GLY A 65 17.17 -5.64 -10.12
C GLY A 65 15.68 -5.47 -9.82
N ALA A 66 15.34 -5.59 -8.54
CA ALA A 66 13.98 -5.33 -8.03
C ALA A 66 14.05 -4.49 -6.75
N GLY A 67 13.09 -3.59 -6.50
CA GLY A 67 13.07 -2.82 -5.25
C GLY A 67 12.16 -1.59 -5.25
N PRO A 68 11.97 -0.94 -4.09
CA PRO A 68 11.20 0.30 -3.98
C PRO A 68 12.01 1.48 -4.53
N ARG A 69 11.84 1.81 -5.82
CA ARG A 69 12.74 2.71 -6.55
C ARG A 69 12.03 3.65 -7.55
N VAL A 70 10.71 3.72 -7.47
CA VAL A 70 9.87 4.59 -8.30
C VAL A 70 8.95 5.40 -7.38
N PHE A 71 8.72 6.67 -7.69
CA PHE A 71 7.91 7.58 -6.90
C PHE A 71 6.71 8.03 -7.70
N ALA A 72 5.50 7.74 -7.23
CA ALA A 72 4.26 7.99 -7.93
C ALA A 72 3.51 9.19 -7.37
N ARG A 73 3.00 10.07 -8.23
CA ARG A 73 2.12 11.19 -7.84
C ARG A 73 1.18 11.52 -8.99
N HIS A 74 -0.13 11.55 -8.72
CA HIS A 74 -1.17 11.94 -9.68
C HIS A 74 -1.06 11.29 -11.08
N GLY A 75 -0.72 10.00 -11.16
CA GLY A 75 -0.56 9.31 -12.45
C GLY A 75 0.81 9.52 -13.14
N ARG A 76 1.77 10.18 -12.48
CA ARG A 76 3.17 10.26 -12.90
C ARG A 76 4.02 9.27 -12.11
N LEU A 77 4.87 8.51 -12.79
CA LEU A 77 5.84 7.59 -12.20
C LEU A 77 7.25 8.14 -12.40
N VAL A 78 7.94 8.53 -11.31
CA VAL A 78 9.27 9.14 -11.35
C VAL A 78 10.34 8.13 -10.96
N PHE A 79 11.37 7.97 -11.79
CA PHE A 79 12.37 6.93 -11.63
C PHE A 79 13.71 7.29 -12.30
N ARG A 80 14.70 6.42 -12.15
CA ARG A 80 15.97 6.47 -12.88
C ARG A 80 16.35 5.06 -13.34
N PRO A 81 16.80 4.86 -14.59
CA PRO A 81 17.35 3.57 -15.03
C PRO A 81 18.49 3.13 -14.09
N GLY A 82 18.53 1.87 -13.69
CA GLY A 82 19.47 1.38 -12.66
C GLY A 82 19.06 1.69 -11.21
N GLY A 83 17.99 2.45 -11.00
CA GLY A 83 17.37 2.70 -9.69
C GLY A 83 17.48 4.12 -9.15
N LEU A 84 16.47 4.51 -8.37
CA LEU A 84 16.38 5.81 -7.68
C LEU A 84 15.95 5.56 -6.23
N ASP A 85 16.92 5.60 -5.31
CA ASP A 85 16.64 5.43 -3.87
C ASP A 85 16.00 6.70 -3.26
N VAL A 86 15.40 6.56 -2.09
CA VAL A 86 14.71 7.64 -1.35
C VAL A 86 15.61 8.84 -1.08
N ALA A 87 16.83 8.62 -0.56
CA ALA A 87 17.72 9.73 -0.23
C ALA A 87 18.22 10.51 -1.46
N PRO A 88 18.68 9.87 -2.55
CA PRO A 88 18.93 10.53 -3.83
C PRO A 88 17.72 11.28 -4.40
N PHE A 89 16.50 10.73 -4.31
CA PHE A 89 15.31 11.42 -4.79
C PHE A 89 15.00 12.68 -3.98
N GLY A 90 15.08 12.61 -2.64
CA GLY A 90 14.90 13.78 -1.78
C GLY A 90 15.92 14.89 -2.07
N ARG A 91 17.18 14.53 -2.34
CA ARG A 91 18.21 15.51 -2.77
C ARG A 91 17.89 16.11 -4.14
N PHE A 92 17.45 15.28 -5.08
CA PHE A 92 17.06 15.74 -6.41
C PHE A 92 15.95 16.79 -6.32
N LEU A 93 14.89 16.53 -5.54
CA LEU A 93 13.77 17.44 -5.35
C LEU A 93 14.18 18.75 -4.65
N ALA A 94 15.03 18.66 -3.63
CA ALA A 94 15.52 19.83 -2.89
C ALA A 94 16.37 20.79 -3.75
N ALA A 95 16.86 20.34 -4.90
CA ALA A 95 17.65 21.14 -5.84
C ALA A 95 16.81 21.70 -7.02
N GLY A 96 15.49 21.81 -6.85
CA GLY A 96 14.61 22.56 -7.76
C GLY A 96 15.04 24.04 -7.96
N PRO A 97 14.47 24.77 -8.93
CA PRO A 97 13.41 24.35 -9.85
C PRO A 97 13.89 23.33 -10.90
N PHE A 98 12.95 22.72 -11.60
CA PHE A 98 13.21 21.69 -12.61
C PHE A 98 12.97 22.21 -14.03
N THR A 99 13.81 21.80 -14.97
CA THR A 99 13.51 21.87 -16.41
C THR A 99 12.97 20.52 -16.87
N ALA A 100 12.04 20.54 -17.83
CA ALA A 100 11.42 19.36 -18.40
C ALA A 100 11.76 19.24 -19.89
N GLU A 101 12.20 18.07 -20.31
CA GLU A 101 12.45 17.69 -21.71
C GLU A 101 11.58 16.49 -22.04
N THR A 102 10.61 16.64 -22.94
CA THR A 102 9.84 15.50 -23.43
C THR A 102 10.71 14.64 -24.34
N LEU A 103 10.97 13.39 -23.93
CA LEU A 103 11.71 12.42 -24.73
C LEU A 103 10.82 11.73 -25.77
N THR A 104 9.55 11.47 -25.41
CA THR A 104 8.52 11.03 -26.34
C THR A 104 7.13 11.40 -25.83
N GLU A 105 6.25 11.84 -26.74
CA GLU A 105 4.83 12.08 -26.48
C GLU A 105 4.01 10.79 -26.47
N ALA A 106 4.57 9.70 -27.02
CA ALA A 106 3.85 8.47 -27.23
C ALA A 106 4.73 7.25 -26.95
N LEU A 107 5.04 7.00 -25.68
CA LEU A 107 5.62 5.74 -25.23
C LEU A 107 4.52 4.68 -25.11
N PRO A 108 4.58 3.59 -25.88
CA PRO A 108 3.67 2.47 -25.71
C PRO A 108 3.87 1.83 -24.33
N ILE A 109 2.78 1.52 -23.64
CA ILE A 109 2.80 0.85 -22.33
C ILE A 109 1.73 -0.24 -22.26
N VAL A 110 1.91 -1.22 -21.37
CA VAL A 110 0.86 -2.15 -20.95
C VAL A 110 0.44 -1.80 -19.54
N LEU A 111 -0.86 -1.61 -19.35
CA LEU A 111 -1.50 -1.39 -18.07
C LEU A 111 -2.15 -2.70 -17.62
N GLY A 112 -1.68 -3.21 -16.49
CA GLY A 112 -2.36 -4.24 -15.73
C GLY A 112 -3.19 -3.63 -14.59
N PRO A 113 -3.93 -4.46 -13.85
CA PRO A 113 -4.75 -3.97 -12.73
C PRO A 113 -3.93 -3.30 -11.62
N PHE A 114 -2.64 -3.64 -11.49
CA PHE A 114 -1.76 -3.17 -10.41
C PHE A 114 -0.36 -2.75 -10.88
N GLU A 115 -0.10 -2.79 -12.18
CA GLU A 115 1.23 -2.68 -12.76
C GLU A 115 1.21 -1.90 -14.06
N VAL A 116 2.32 -1.24 -14.34
CA VAL A 116 2.63 -0.58 -15.60
C VAL A 116 3.89 -1.18 -16.16
N LEU A 117 3.82 -1.65 -17.40
CA LEU A 117 4.92 -2.26 -18.13
C LEU A 117 5.33 -1.35 -19.28
N PHE A 118 6.63 -1.10 -19.41
CA PHE A 118 7.19 -0.31 -20.51
C PHE A 118 8.64 -0.72 -20.81
N GLU A 119 9.12 -0.36 -22.00
CA GLU A 119 10.48 -0.65 -22.43
C GLU A 119 11.26 0.64 -22.70
N LEU A 120 12.52 0.64 -22.29
CA LEU A 120 13.51 1.67 -22.59
C LEU A 120 14.85 1.00 -22.94
N ASP A 121 15.80 1.73 -23.52
CA ASP A 121 17.17 1.26 -23.63
C ASP A 121 17.94 1.46 -22.31
N ALA A 122 19.23 1.12 -22.32
CA ALA A 122 20.08 1.25 -21.14
C ALA A 122 20.29 2.71 -20.69
N GLU A 123 20.10 3.66 -21.60
CA GLU A 123 20.24 5.10 -21.44
C GLU A 123 18.90 5.77 -21.10
N GLY A 124 17.82 4.99 -20.97
CA GLY A 124 16.48 5.46 -20.67
C GLY A 124 15.78 6.15 -21.84
N GLN A 125 16.16 5.85 -23.08
CA GLN A 125 15.48 6.31 -24.27
C GLN A 125 14.37 5.34 -24.68
N PRO A 126 13.30 5.83 -25.32
CA PRO A 126 12.26 4.98 -25.90
C PRO A 126 12.83 4.00 -26.94
N THR A 127 12.47 2.73 -26.85
CA THR A 127 12.80 1.71 -27.86
C THR A 127 11.61 1.42 -28.76
N ALA A 128 11.85 0.80 -29.91
CA ALA A 128 10.78 0.19 -30.69
C ALA A 128 10.09 -0.91 -29.83
N PRO A 129 8.76 -1.05 -29.88
CA PRO A 129 7.95 -1.81 -28.90
C PRO A 129 8.03 -3.35 -29.02
N ALA A 130 9.23 -3.93 -29.03
CA ALA A 130 9.45 -5.35 -29.33
C ALA A 130 8.78 -6.34 -28.33
N LEU A 131 8.47 -5.92 -27.10
CA LEU A 131 7.83 -6.76 -26.08
C LEU A 131 6.33 -6.46 -25.94
N LEU A 132 5.92 -5.24 -26.26
CA LEU A 132 4.51 -4.85 -26.37
C LEU A 132 3.86 -5.45 -27.61
N ASP A 133 4.63 -5.71 -28.66
CA ASP A 133 4.16 -6.40 -29.85
C ASP A 133 3.51 -7.76 -29.52
N ARG A 134 3.94 -8.45 -28.46
CA ARG A 134 3.29 -9.70 -27.99
C ARG A 134 1.94 -9.47 -27.31
N PHE A 135 1.77 -8.36 -26.61
CA PHE A 135 0.48 -7.99 -26.01
C PHE A 135 -0.48 -7.36 -27.03
N ILE A 136 0.05 -6.97 -28.19
CA ILE A 136 -0.68 -6.38 -29.32
C ILE A 136 -0.90 -7.42 -30.43
N ASP A 137 -0.21 -8.57 -30.39
CA ASP A 137 -0.33 -9.63 -31.40
C ASP A 137 -1.77 -10.14 -31.44
N PRO A 138 -2.53 -9.87 -32.53
CA PRO A 138 -3.92 -10.26 -32.62
C PRO A 138 -4.12 -11.78 -32.74
N THR A 139 -3.03 -12.55 -32.91
CA THR A 139 -3.06 -14.01 -33.02
C THR A 139 -2.93 -14.72 -31.66
N GLU A 140 -2.44 -14.03 -30.63
CA GLU A 140 -2.40 -14.55 -29.27
C GLU A 140 -3.66 -14.14 -28.49
N PRO A 141 -4.19 -15.02 -27.61
CA PRO A 141 -5.32 -14.65 -26.76
C PRO A 141 -4.90 -13.54 -25.80
N PRO A 142 -5.71 -12.47 -25.66
CA PRO A 142 -5.38 -11.36 -24.78
C PRO A 142 -5.23 -11.87 -23.34
N VAL A 143 -4.17 -11.44 -22.66
CA VAL A 143 -3.98 -11.74 -21.24
C VAL A 143 -5.07 -11.03 -20.45
N PRO A 144 -5.96 -11.74 -19.73
CA PRO A 144 -7.07 -11.11 -19.03
C PRO A 144 -6.60 -10.03 -18.06
N GLY A 145 -7.18 -8.83 -18.17
CA GLY A 145 -6.88 -7.70 -17.28
C GLY A 145 -5.73 -6.81 -17.74
N LEU A 146 -4.99 -7.18 -18.80
CA LEU A 146 -4.00 -6.31 -19.42
C LEU A 146 -4.61 -5.55 -20.60
N HIS A 147 -4.24 -4.28 -20.76
CA HIS A 147 -4.58 -3.46 -21.92
C HIS A 147 -3.42 -2.55 -22.31
N THR A 148 -3.34 -2.17 -23.58
CA THR A 148 -2.32 -1.25 -24.06
C THR A 148 -2.78 0.19 -23.95
N ALA A 149 -1.83 1.08 -23.66
CA ALA A 149 -2.04 2.52 -23.59
C ALA A 149 -0.79 3.25 -24.08
N VAL A 150 -0.87 4.59 -24.05
CA VAL A 150 0.22 5.47 -24.44
C VAL A 150 0.48 6.44 -23.30
N ALA A 151 1.74 6.57 -22.89
CA ALA A 151 2.19 7.51 -21.88
C ALA A 151 3.22 8.47 -22.47
N ARG A 152 3.40 9.63 -21.83
CA ARG A 152 4.47 10.57 -22.18
C ARG A 152 5.68 10.31 -21.30
N LEU A 153 6.89 10.30 -21.88
CA LEU A 153 8.14 10.17 -21.14
C LEU A 153 8.86 11.51 -21.10
N VAL A 154 9.12 12.01 -19.90
CA VAL A 154 9.75 13.31 -19.66
C VAL A 154 11.02 13.14 -18.84
N ARG A 155 12.10 13.79 -19.24
CA ARG A 155 13.30 13.95 -18.42
C ARG A 155 13.19 15.26 -17.64
N TYR A 156 13.28 15.17 -16.32
CA TYR A 156 13.39 16.34 -15.46
C TYR A 156 14.84 16.53 -15.03
N THR A 157 15.36 17.74 -15.14
CA THR A 157 16.72 18.10 -14.69
C THR A 157 16.62 19.22 -13.65
N ASN A 158 17.31 19.06 -12.52
CA ASN A 158 17.34 20.05 -11.45
C ASN A 158 18.49 21.07 -11.64
N THR A 159 18.59 22.07 -10.76
CA THR A 159 19.65 23.10 -10.86
C THR A 159 21.07 22.58 -10.64
N ALA A 160 21.22 21.41 -10.03
CA ALA A 160 22.50 20.72 -9.86
C ALA A 160 22.91 19.90 -11.09
N GLY A 161 22.09 19.86 -12.15
CA GLY A 161 22.34 19.06 -13.35
C GLY A 161 22.05 17.56 -13.17
N GLU A 162 21.46 17.16 -12.04
CA GLU A 162 20.97 15.81 -11.85
C GLU A 162 19.63 15.64 -12.59
N TRP A 163 19.34 14.41 -13.02
CA TRP A 163 18.11 14.14 -13.77
C TRP A 163 17.36 12.89 -13.28
N VAL A 164 16.06 12.87 -13.54
CA VAL A 164 15.16 11.73 -13.37
C VAL A 164 14.26 11.61 -14.59
N LEU A 165 13.69 10.43 -14.82
CA LEU A 165 12.63 10.22 -15.79
C LEU A 165 11.27 10.25 -15.08
N ALA A 166 10.26 10.70 -15.80
CA ALA A 166 8.87 10.65 -15.40
C ALA A 166 8.05 10.03 -16.54
N LEU A 167 7.31 8.97 -16.22
CA LEU A 167 6.31 8.39 -17.09
C LEU A 167 4.94 8.94 -16.70
N ASP A 168 4.38 9.79 -17.56
CA ASP A 168 3.08 10.43 -17.38
C ASP A 168 1.99 9.54 -17.99
N LEU A 169 1.19 8.91 -17.14
CA LEU A 169 0.08 8.05 -17.55
C LEU A 169 -1.14 8.85 -18.01
N ASP A 170 -1.25 10.11 -17.60
CA ASP A 170 -2.14 11.10 -18.21
C ASP A 170 -1.29 12.07 -19.03
N PRO A 171 -1.25 11.95 -20.37
CA PRO A 171 -0.44 12.83 -21.21
C PRO A 171 -0.90 14.29 -21.16
N ASN A 172 -2.11 14.58 -20.66
CA ASN A 172 -2.62 15.94 -20.50
C ASN A 172 -2.20 16.59 -19.18
N ASP A 173 -1.55 15.85 -18.27
CA ASP A 173 -1.06 16.41 -17.02
C ASP A 173 0.23 17.21 -17.24
N ASP A 174 0.10 18.53 -17.34
CA ASP A 174 1.19 19.47 -17.54
C ASP A 174 1.79 20.02 -16.23
N ARG A 175 1.31 19.54 -15.07
CA ARG A 175 1.82 19.99 -13.78
C ARG A 175 3.33 19.68 -13.67
N PRO A 176 4.15 20.58 -13.11
CA PRO A 176 5.56 20.29 -12.89
C PRO A 176 5.76 19.20 -11.82
N LEU A 177 7.00 18.71 -11.66
CA LEU A 177 7.36 17.94 -10.46
C LEU A 177 7.14 18.80 -9.21
N HIS A 178 6.65 18.16 -8.16
CA HIS A 178 6.44 18.79 -6.86
C HIS A 178 7.69 18.63 -6.02
N GLU A 179 8.07 19.67 -5.27
CA GLU A 179 9.34 19.67 -4.52
C GLU A 179 9.25 18.90 -3.20
N ASP A 180 8.04 18.70 -2.66
CA ASP A 180 7.85 17.94 -1.42
C ASP A 180 7.96 16.42 -1.68
N PRO A 181 8.96 15.71 -1.12
CA PRO A 181 9.07 14.26 -1.25
C PRO A 181 7.91 13.49 -0.57
N LEU A 182 7.21 14.09 0.40
CA LEU A 182 6.09 13.45 1.11
C LEU A 182 4.82 13.39 0.25
N ASP A 183 4.78 14.13 -0.85
CA ASP A 183 3.70 14.15 -1.83
C ASP A 183 3.75 12.97 -2.81
N TYR A 184 4.75 12.09 -2.66
CA TYR A 184 5.00 10.96 -3.54
C TYR A 184 4.79 9.62 -2.83
N GLU A 185 4.15 8.69 -3.52
CA GLU A 185 4.00 7.31 -3.11
C GLU A 185 5.16 6.45 -3.61
N LEU A 186 5.81 5.69 -2.73
CA LEU A 186 6.89 4.78 -3.11
C LEU A 186 6.35 3.50 -3.76
N ARG A 187 6.75 3.23 -5.00
CA ARG A 187 6.38 2.07 -5.82
C ARG A 187 7.52 1.06 -5.92
N PHE A 188 7.17 -0.20 -6.12
CA PHE A 188 8.12 -1.24 -6.43
C PHE A 188 8.36 -1.27 -7.93
N ALA A 189 9.62 -1.34 -8.32
CA ALA A 189 10.00 -1.53 -9.71
C ALA A 189 10.84 -2.78 -9.85
N PHE A 190 10.56 -3.52 -10.89
CA PHE A 190 11.44 -4.52 -11.44
C PHE A 190 12.06 -3.99 -12.74
N GLU A 191 13.35 -4.24 -12.91
CA GLU A 191 14.11 -3.94 -14.12
C GLU A 191 14.75 -5.23 -14.62
N GLY A 192 14.48 -5.57 -15.87
CA GLY A 192 15.06 -6.72 -16.56
C GLY A 192 15.65 -6.32 -17.89
N GLU A 193 16.57 -7.13 -18.40
CA GLU A 193 17.15 -6.98 -19.73
C GLU A 193 16.65 -8.11 -20.61
N ARG A 194 16.13 -7.77 -21.78
CA ARG A 194 15.86 -8.73 -22.85
C ARG A 194 16.94 -8.60 -23.90
N ARG A 195 17.46 -9.74 -24.35
CA ARG A 195 18.40 -9.82 -25.49
C ARG A 195 17.69 -10.48 -26.67
N PRO A 196 17.11 -9.71 -27.61
CA PRO A 196 16.59 -10.30 -28.84
C PRO A 196 17.72 -10.96 -29.63
N ALA A 197 17.41 -12.01 -30.40
CA ALA A 197 18.39 -12.68 -31.25
C ALA A 197 19.01 -11.72 -32.28
N ASP A 198 18.16 -10.82 -32.82
CA ASP A 198 18.53 -9.82 -33.81
C ASP A 198 18.18 -8.42 -33.28
N GLY A 199 19.04 -7.83 -32.46
CA GLY A 199 18.84 -6.45 -31.99
C GLY A 199 19.68 -6.07 -30.78
N PRO A 200 19.72 -4.76 -30.42
CA PRO A 200 20.32 -4.32 -29.17
C PRO A 200 19.51 -4.83 -27.96
N PRO A 201 20.14 -4.99 -26.79
CA PRO A 201 19.42 -5.30 -25.56
C PRO A 201 18.41 -4.19 -25.24
N THR A 202 17.21 -4.59 -24.83
CA THR A 202 16.18 -3.67 -24.32
C THR A 202 16.02 -3.87 -22.83
N ARG A 203 15.73 -2.79 -22.11
CA ARG A 203 15.35 -2.85 -20.70
C ARG A 203 13.86 -2.83 -20.56
N PHE A 204 13.36 -3.82 -19.86
CA PHE A 204 11.98 -3.96 -19.47
C PHE A 204 11.82 -3.40 -18.06
N HIS A 205 10.83 -2.53 -17.89
CA HIS A 205 10.46 -1.97 -16.60
C HIS A 205 9.04 -2.39 -16.26
N GLU A 206 8.87 -3.00 -15.11
CA GLU A 206 7.57 -3.21 -14.49
C GLU A 206 7.51 -2.38 -13.22
N VAL A 207 6.54 -1.47 -13.18
CA VAL A 207 6.28 -0.64 -12.01
C VAL A 207 4.93 -1.05 -11.45
N GLY A 208 4.96 -1.63 -10.27
CA GLY A 208 3.77 -2.06 -9.57
C GLY A 208 3.57 -1.32 -8.26
N ARG A 209 2.34 -1.36 -7.76
CA ARG A 209 2.18 -1.28 -6.30
C ARG A 209 2.96 -2.47 -5.72
N PRO A 210 3.82 -2.28 -4.71
CA PRO A 210 4.45 -3.41 -4.05
C PRO A 210 3.35 -4.35 -3.54
N LEU A 211 3.19 -5.47 -4.20
CA LEU A 211 2.56 -6.63 -3.58
C LEU A 211 3.43 -6.95 -2.36
N HIS A 212 2.79 -7.27 -1.22
CA HIS A 212 3.44 -7.56 0.05
C HIS A 212 3.88 -6.35 0.91
N GLU A 213 3.33 -5.15 0.70
CA GLU A 213 3.44 -4.09 1.72
C GLU A 213 2.96 -4.61 3.09
N GLY A 214 1.88 -5.37 3.06
CA GLY A 214 1.43 -6.24 4.13
C GLY A 214 2.52 -7.09 4.76
N ALA A 215 3.21 -7.94 3.98
CA ALA A 215 4.21 -8.84 4.54
C ALA A 215 5.41 -8.09 5.13
N ARG A 216 5.80 -6.93 4.56
CA ARG A 216 6.83 -6.07 5.16
C ARG A 216 6.37 -5.48 6.49
N ARG A 217 5.12 -5.01 6.57
CA ARG A 217 4.51 -4.52 7.81
C ARG A 217 4.44 -5.61 8.86
N VAL A 218 4.03 -6.83 8.48
CA VAL A 218 4.06 -8.02 9.36
C VAL A 218 5.47 -8.24 9.89
N ARG A 219 6.49 -8.28 9.04
CA ARG A 219 7.88 -8.48 9.50
C ARG A 219 8.37 -7.38 10.44
N ALA A 220 8.01 -6.12 10.17
CA ALA A 220 8.35 -5.01 11.06
C ALA A 220 7.65 -5.12 12.41
N ILE A 221 6.35 -5.46 12.43
CA ILE A 221 5.60 -5.68 13.66
C ILE A 221 6.16 -6.87 14.44
N GLU A 222 6.45 -8.00 13.77
CA GLU A 222 7.08 -9.17 14.41
C GLU A 222 8.39 -8.78 15.12
N ALA A 223 9.29 -8.06 14.43
CA ALA A 223 10.54 -7.61 15.03
C ALA A 223 10.29 -6.70 16.26
N MET A 224 9.32 -5.79 16.18
CA MET A 224 8.98 -4.90 17.30
C MET A 224 8.31 -5.62 18.48
N VAL A 225 7.56 -6.69 18.22
CA VAL A 225 6.98 -7.57 19.24
C VAL A 225 8.08 -8.40 19.90
N ASP A 226 8.98 -8.99 19.11
CA ASP A 226 10.08 -9.84 19.59
C ASP A 226 11.05 -9.09 20.52
N GLU A 227 11.22 -7.78 20.33
CA GLU A 227 12.00 -6.92 21.24
C GLU A 227 11.44 -6.86 22.66
N ALA A 228 10.13 -7.06 22.84
CA ALA A 228 9.46 -6.85 24.12
C ALA A 228 8.06 -7.52 24.19
N PRO A 229 7.97 -8.85 24.07
CA PRO A 229 6.70 -9.54 23.86
C PRO A 229 5.73 -9.41 25.05
N GLU A 230 6.24 -9.34 26.28
CA GLU A 230 5.44 -9.26 27.51
C GLU A 230 4.81 -7.88 27.76
N ARG A 231 5.33 -6.84 27.11
CA ARG A 231 4.89 -5.45 27.29
C ARG A 231 4.32 -4.80 26.04
N THR A 232 4.13 -5.56 24.96
CA THR A 232 3.65 -5.05 23.68
C THR A 232 2.21 -5.46 23.43
N LEU A 233 1.37 -4.49 23.07
CA LEU A 233 0.03 -4.72 22.53
C LEU A 233 0.03 -4.44 21.03
N VAL A 234 -0.63 -5.31 20.27
CA VAL A 234 -0.78 -5.15 18.82
C VAL A 234 -2.24 -4.88 18.50
N LEU A 235 -2.53 -3.70 17.96
CA LEU A 235 -3.90 -3.20 17.76
C LEU A 235 -4.13 -2.87 16.28
N ALA A 236 -5.24 -3.38 15.74
CA ALA A 236 -5.70 -3.09 14.39
C ALA A 236 -6.93 -2.16 14.44
N ALA A 237 -6.95 -1.09 13.66
CA ALA A 237 -8.05 -0.11 13.60
C ALA A 237 -8.89 -0.21 12.32
N GLY A 238 -8.85 -1.36 11.65
CA GLY A 238 -9.68 -1.63 10.49
C GLY A 238 -9.29 -0.80 9.27
N ASP A 239 -10.11 -0.88 8.23
CA ASP A 239 -9.80 -0.50 6.86
C ASP A 239 -8.51 -1.20 6.38
N ASP A 240 -8.39 -2.47 6.77
CA ASP A 240 -7.36 -3.40 6.36
C ASP A 240 -7.87 -4.28 5.19
N VAL A 241 -9.03 -3.95 4.63
CA VAL A 241 -9.48 -4.45 3.33
C VAL A 241 -8.82 -3.63 2.23
N GLU A 242 -8.01 -4.28 1.39
CA GLU A 242 -7.60 -3.68 0.14
C GLU A 242 -8.77 -3.62 -0.82
N ASP A 243 -9.30 -2.42 -1.06
CA ASP A 243 -10.37 -2.13 -2.03
C ASP A 243 -10.13 -2.74 -3.42
N PHE A 244 -8.88 -3.06 -3.77
CA PHE A 244 -8.54 -3.54 -5.11
C PHE A 244 -7.66 -4.79 -5.19
N SER A 245 -6.95 -5.24 -4.16
CA SER A 245 -5.76 -6.08 -4.41
C SER A 245 -5.97 -7.57 -4.74
N PHE A 246 -7.16 -8.18 -4.61
CA PHE A 246 -7.39 -9.57 -5.05
C PHE A 246 -8.88 -9.95 -5.26
N ALA A 247 -9.58 -9.24 -6.14
CA ALA A 247 -10.87 -9.71 -6.63
C ALA A 247 -10.65 -11.04 -7.35
N ASN A 248 -10.90 -12.16 -6.66
CA ASN A 248 -10.83 -13.47 -7.28
C ASN A 248 -12.10 -13.61 -8.14
N ALA A 249 -11.94 -13.47 -9.46
CA ALA A 249 -12.88 -13.90 -10.50
C ALA A 249 -14.39 -13.86 -10.17
N GLY A 250 -14.97 -12.66 -10.00
CA GLY A 250 -16.41 -12.45 -10.19
C GLY A 250 -17.28 -12.26 -8.95
N ALA A 251 -16.71 -12.14 -7.75
CA ALA A 251 -17.44 -11.61 -6.58
C ALA A 251 -16.58 -10.58 -5.84
N PRO A 252 -17.15 -9.47 -5.33
CA PRO A 252 -16.46 -8.61 -4.37
C PRO A 252 -16.22 -9.41 -3.09
N ASP A 253 -15.10 -10.14 -3.07
CA ASP A 253 -14.65 -10.90 -1.93
C ASP A 253 -13.98 -9.93 -0.95
N GLY A 254 -14.83 -9.34 -0.11
CA GLY A 254 -14.52 -8.18 0.71
C GLY A 254 -13.59 -8.38 1.89
N GLN A 255 -12.98 -9.55 2.04
CA GLN A 255 -11.96 -9.80 3.06
C GLN A 255 -11.32 -11.14 2.78
N ARG A 256 -10.00 -11.17 2.86
CA ARG A 256 -9.22 -12.33 2.48
C ARG A 256 -8.72 -13.06 3.71
N PRO A 257 -8.77 -14.40 3.71
CA PRO A 257 -8.04 -15.28 4.63
C PRO A 257 -6.68 -14.76 5.11
N GLN A 258 -5.92 -14.12 4.22
CA GLN A 258 -4.55 -13.67 4.45
C GLN A 258 -4.44 -12.52 5.47
N SER A 259 -5.35 -11.54 5.46
CA SER A 259 -5.31 -10.44 6.45
C SER A 259 -5.59 -10.98 7.84
N PHE A 260 -6.64 -11.78 7.99
CA PHE A 260 -7.00 -12.43 9.26
C PHE A 260 -5.96 -13.45 9.73
N GLU A 261 -5.38 -14.24 8.82
CA GLU A 261 -4.27 -15.13 9.12
C GLU A 261 -3.05 -14.33 9.63
N SER A 262 -2.80 -13.16 9.05
CA SER A 262 -1.74 -12.27 9.49
C SER A 262 -2.03 -11.66 10.85
N PHE A 263 -3.26 -11.24 11.13
CA PHE A 263 -3.66 -10.77 12.46
C PHE A 263 -3.48 -11.84 13.53
N ARG A 264 -3.91 -13.07 13.22
CA ARG A 264 -3.70 -14.24 14.08
C ARG A 264 -2.20 -14.49 14.32
N ARG A 265 -1.40 -14.47 13.25
CA ARG A 265 0.06 -14.67 13.33
C ARG A 265 0.76 -13.59 14.14
N LEU A 266 0.37 -12.32 13.96
CA LEU A 266 0.90 -11.18 14.69
C LEU A 266 0.43 -11.11 16.14
N GLY A 267 -0.55 -11.93 16.54
CA GLY A 267 -1.12 -11.89 17.88
C GLY A 267 -1.89 -10.60 18.15
N VAL A 268 -2.62 -10.07 17.17
CA VAL A 268 -3.45 -8.85 17.34
C VAL A 268 -4.38 -9.00 18.54
N ASP A 269 -4.22 -8.14 19.53
CA ASP A 269 -5.00 -8.16 20.78
C ASP A 269 -6.46 -7.73 20.56
N ALA A 270 -6.66 -6.80 19.63
CA ALA A 270 -7.97 -6.29 19.22
C ALA A 270 -7.94 -5.68 17.81
N LEU A 271 -9.01 -5.94 17.05
CA LEU A 271 -9.36 -5.31 15.79
C LEU A 271 -10.62 -4.45 15.99
N ALA A 272 -10.56 -3.16 15.68
CA ALA A 272 -11.76 -2.33 15.54
C ALA A 272 -12.20 -2.31 14.05
N PRO A 273 -13.48 -2.53 13.71
CA PRO A 273 -13.93 -2.54 12.31
C PRO A 273 -13.81 -1.18 11.63
N GLY A 274 -13.22 -1.10 10.44
CA GLY A 274 -13.23 0.09 9.60
C GLY A 274 -14.48 0.15 8.72
N ALA A 275 -14.57 1.20 7.90
CA ALA A 275 -15.69 1.35 6.96
C ALA A 275 -15.72 0.22 5.94
N ALA A 276 -14.55 -0.20 5.46
CA ALA A 276 -14.41 -1.27 4.49
C ALA A 276 -14.83 -2.61 5.07
N GLU A 277 -14.46 -2.96 6.31
CA GLU A 277 -14.92 -4.21 6.91
C GLU A 277 -16.44 -4.23 7.11
N VAL A 278 -17.02 -3.10 7.54
CA VAL A 278 -18.45 -2.96 7.77
C VAL A 278 -19.25 -3.07 6.46
N ALA A 279 -18.73 -2.54 5.36
CA ALA A 279 -19.41 -2.55 4.06
C ALA A 279 -19.76 -3.97 3.56
N PHE A 280 -19.05 -5.00 4.02
CA PHE A 280 -19.30 -6.40 3.66
C PHE A 280 -20.20 -7.16 4.64
N GLY A 281 -20.71 -6.48 5.66
CA GLY A 281 -21.65 -7.02 6.64
C GLY A 281 -20.98 -7.60 7.89
N LEU A 282 -21.51 -7.25 9.05
CA LEU A 282 -20.95 -7.59 10.37
C LEU A 282 -20.99 -9.10 10.66
N ASP A 283 -22.01 -9.81 10.20
CA ASP A 283 -22.11 -11.27 10.34
C ASP A 283 -20.96 -11.99 9.65
N ARG A 284 -20.54 -11.46 8.50
CA ARG A 284 -19.43 -12.02 7.75
C ARG A 284 -18.11 -11.75 8.46
N LEU A 285 -17.88 -10.50 8.84
CA LEU A 285 -16.72 -10.09 9.64
C LEU A 285 -16.59 -10.95 10.91
N GLN A 286 -17.71 -11.24 11.59
CA GLN A 286 -17.72 -12.12 12.76
C GLN A 286 -17.27 -13.55 12.44
N ARG A 287 -17.80 -14.16 11.37
CA ARG A 287 -17.41 -15.54 10.99
C ARG A 287 -15.93 -15.64 10.67
N GLU A 288 -15.38 -14.66 9.95
CA GLU A 288 -13.96 -14.62 9.61
C GLU A 288 -13.10 -14.39 10.85
N ALA A 289 -13.47 -13.43 11.70
CA ALA A 289 -12.82 -13.22 12.98
C ALA A 289 -12.81 -14.49 13.85
N GLN A 290 -13.91 -15.25 13.90
CA GLN A 290 -13.98 -16.53 14.60
C GLN A 290 -13.09 -17.60 13.96
N GLN A 291 -13.12 -17.72 12.63
CA GLN A 291 -12.32 -18.69 11.89
C GLN A 291 -10.81 -18.52 12.14
N TYR A 292 -10.34 -17.28 12.28
CA TYR A 292 -8.93 -16.96 12.49
C TYR A 292 -8.61 -16.54 13.93
N GLU A 293 -9.55 -16.70 14.86
CA GLU A 293 -9.37 -16.37 16.28
C GLU A 293 -8.95 -14.90 16.53
N VAL A 294 -9.33 -13.99 15.64
CA VAL A 294 -9.08 -12.55 15.77
C VAL A 294 -10.19 -11.92 16.60
N ARG A 295 -9.81 -11.10 17.58
CA ARG A 295 -10.79 -10.46 18.47
C ARG A 295 -11.23 -9.13 17.93
N VAL A 296 -12.49 -9.04 17.52
CA VAL A 296 -13.09 -7.77 17.06
C VAL A 296 -13.77 -7.06 18.24
N LEU A 297 -13.49 -5.76 18.39
CA LEU A 297 -14.09 -4.89 19.41
C LEU A 297 -14.86 -3.74 18.73
N ALA A 298 -16.12 -3.52 19.10
CA ALA A 298 -16.93 -2.44 18.55
C ALA A 298 -18.06 -2.01 19.51
N ALA A 299 -17.80 -1.01 20.36
CA ALA A 299 -18.74 -0.54 21.38
C ALA A 299 -19.91 0.28 20.83
N ASN A 300 -19.78 0.82 19.62
CA ASN A 300 -20.78 1.65 18.94
C ASN A 300 -21.62 0.86 17.93
N VAL A 301 -21.55 -0.47 17.94
CA VAL A 301 -22.37 -1.36 17.12
C VAL A 301 -23.44 -1.97 18.03
N PRO A 302 -24.60 -1.32 18.24
CA PRO A 302 -25.65 -1.85 19.09
C PRO A 302 -26.16 -3.17 18.53
N ASP A 303 -26.41 -4.14 19.41
CA ASP A 303 -26.89 -5.49 19.08
C ASP A 303 -25.97 -6.29 18.12
N GLY A 304 -24.75 -5.79 17.89
CA GLY A 304 -23.77 -6.42 17.05
C GLY A 304 -23.11 -7.63 17.70
N PRO A 305 -22.44 -8.48 16.92
CA PRO A 305 -21.79 -9.70 17.40
C PRO A 305 -20.51 -9.48 18.24
N PHE A 306 -20.08 -8.24 18.42
CA PHE A 306 -18.75 -7.90 18.94
C PHE A 306 -18.80 -7.41 20.39
N LEU A 307 -17.71 -7.64 21.13
CA LEU A 307 -17.56 -7.07 22.46
C LEU A 307 -17.28 -5.56 22.33
N GLY A 308 -17.83 -4.73 23.20
CA GLY A 308 -17.50 -3.30 23.21
C GLY A 308 -16.07 -3.02 23.70
N GLY A 309 -15.54 -3.88 24.56
CA GLY A 309 -14.19 -3.73 25.10
C GLY A 309 -13.68 -4.98 25.83
N ARG A 310 -12.40 -4.94 26.23
CA ARG A 310 -11.72 -6.05 26.91
C ARG A 310 -10.60 -5.54 27.81
N LEU A 311 -10.45 -6.15 28.98
CA LEU A 311 -9.28 -5.95 29.84
C LEU A 311 -8.14 -6.89 29.44
N ARG A 312 -6.91 -6.37 29.36
CA ARG A 312 -5.68 -7.12 29.07
C ARG A 312 -4.62 -6.80 30.12
N GLU A 313 -3.93 -7.83 30.58
CA GLU A 313 -2.74 -7.68 31.43
C GLU A 313 -1.49 -7.69 30.56
N VAL A 314 -0.61 -6.71 30.77
CA VAL A 314 0.61 -6.44 29.99
C VAL A 314 1.70 -6.03 30.98
N GLY A 315 2.65 -6.92 31.25
CA GLY A 315 3.49 -6.81 32.45
C GLY A 315 2.64 -6.74 33.72
N ALA A 316 2.89 -5.76 34.59
CA ALA A 316 2.07 -5.45 35.76
C ALA A 316 0.88 -4.52 35.47
N ALA A 317 0.75 -4.01 34.24
CA ALA A 317 -0.32 -3.09 33.87
C ALA A 317 -1.61 -3.81 33.49
N LYS A 318 -2.75 -3.20 33.83
CA LYS A 318 -4.08 -3.57 33.35
C LYS A 318 -4.57 -2.54 32.35
N VAL A 319 -4.78 -2.95 31.10
CA VAL A 319 -5.17 -2.08 29.99
C VAL A 319 -6.59 -2.41 29.54
N LEU A 320 -7.48 -1.43 29.55
CA LEU A 320 -8.81 -1.56 28.95
C LEU A 320 -8.75 -1.16 27.47
N LEU A 321 -9.06 -2.10 26.59
CA LEU A 321 -9.21 -1.90 25.16
C LEU A 321 -10.69 -1.65 24.84
N ILE A 322 -10.98 -0.58 24.10
CA ILE A 322 -12.32 -0.24 23.61
C ILE A 322 -12.19 -0.04 22.10
N GLY A 323 -12.93 -0.81 21.32
CA GLY A 323 -12.97 -0.65 19.88
C GLY A 323 -14.19 0.16 19.46
N LEU A 324 -14.05 0.96 18.41
CA LEU A 324 -15.14 1.71 17.79
C LEU A 324 -15.12 1.40 16.30
N ALA A 325 -16.24 0.91 15.77
CA ALA A 325 -16.42 0.78 14.33
C ALA A 325 -16.52 2.17 13.67
N ALA A 326 -16.20 2.26 12.38
CA ALA A 326 -16.39 3.50 11.61
C ALA A 326 -17.83 4.04 11.76
N PRO A 327 -18.03 5.37 11.95
CA PRO A 327 -19.33 5.95 12.26
C PRO A 327 -20.33 5.89 11.09
N ASP A 328 -19.85 5.75 9.86
CA ASP A 328 -20.65 5.78 8.63
C ASP A 328 -21.24 4.40 8.27
N MET A 329 -21.58 3.59 9.28
CA MET A 329 -22.18 2.28 9.04
C MET A 329 -23.56 2.42 8.37
N PRO A 330 -23.87 1.62 7.34
CA PRO A 330 -25.26 1.49 6.91
C PRO A 330 -26.12 1.00 8.09
N PRO A 331 -27.38 1.46 8.22
CA PRO A 331 -28.27 0.99 9.28
C PRO A 331 -28.39 -0.54 9.22
N ALA A 332 -28.34 -1.17 10.39
CA ALA A 332 -28.47 -2.61 10.58
C ALA A 332 -29.80 -3.16 10.00
#